data_AF-A0A7C7A395-F1
#
_entry.id   AF-A0A7C7A395-F1
#
_cell.length_a   1.000
_cell.length_b   1.000
_cell.length_c   1.000
_cell.angle_alpha   90.00
_cell.angle_beta   90.00
_cell.angle_gamma   90.00
#
_symmetry.space_group_name_H-M   'P 1'
#
loop_
_entity.id
_entity.type
_entity.pdbx_description
1 polymer ?
#
loop_
_entity_poly.entity_id
_entity_poly.type
_entity_poly.pdbx_seq_one_letter_code
_entity_poly.pdbx_strand_id
1 'polypeptide(L)' 'MENERKHWLLSRKFWIAIITALTMILADNFGLEIDPEVIVAIILPVVAYILGESYIDAKAVDKIEK' A
#
# COMPACT_ATOMS: atom_id res chain seq x y z
N MET A 1 0.67 -30.19 4.46
CA MET A 1 0.03 -28.87 4.62
C MET A 1 0.35 -28.06 3.37
N GLU A 2 -0.25 -28.45 2.26
CA GLU A 2 -0.12 -27.73 0.97
C GLU A 2 -1.14 -26.58 1.02
N ASN A 3 -0.70 -25.38 0.65
CA ASN A 3 -1.52 -24.16 0.52
C ASN A 3 -1.98 -23.48 1.81
N GLU A 4 -1.19 -22.54 2.32
CA GLU A 4 -1.69 -21.21 2.73
C GLU A 4 -0.57 -20.16 2.64
N ARG A 5 0.18 -20.11 1.52
CA ARG A 5 0.84 -18.84 1.19
C ARG A 5 -0.28 -17.87 0.88
N LYS A 6 -0.69 -17.03 1.85
CA LYS A 6 -1.55 -15.87 1.60
C LYS A 6 -0.98 -15.16 0.39
N HIS A 7 -1.65 -15.30 -0.75
CA HIS A 7 -1.07 -14.93 -2.03
C HIS A 7 -0.76 -13.44 -1.97
N TRP A 8 0.49 -13.04 -2.17
CA TRP A 8 0.92 -11.64 -2.00
C TRP A 8 0.13 -10.68 -2.92
N LEU A 9 -0.37 -11.19 -4.06
CA LEU A 9 -1.32 -10.49 -4.95
C LEU A 9 -2.73 -10.31 -4.37
N LEU A 10 -3.08 -10.85 -3.20
CA LEU A 10 -4.35 -10.58 -2.51
C LEU A 10 -4.18 -9.53 -1.40
N SER A 11 -2.96 -9.04 -1.21
CA SER A 11 -2.62 -8.05 -0.20
C SER A 11 -3.23 -6.69 -0.56
N ARG A 12 -4.15 -6.19 0.27
CA ARG A 12 -4.77 -4.87 0.08
C ARG A 12 -3.74 -3.74 0.04
N LYS A 13 -2.75 -3.80 0.92
CA LYS A 13 -1.63 -2.85 0.99
C LYS A 13 -0.76 -2.84 -0.28
N PHE A 14 -0.61 -3.99 -0.96
CA PHE A 14 0.07 -4.06 -2.26
C PHE A 14 -0.74 -3.35 -3.36
N TRP A 15 -2.04 -3.65 -3.48
CA TRP A 15 -2.88 -3.02 -4.50
C TRP A 15 -3.08 -1.54 -4.27
N ILE A 16 -3.19 -1.07 -3.03
CA ILE A 16 -3.26 0.36 -2.73
C ILE A 16 -1.99 1.08 -3.19
N ALA A 17 -0.81 0.50 -2.95
CA ALA A 17 0.44 1.07 -3.44
C ALA A 17 0.47 1.15 -4.98
N ILE A 18 0.07 0.06 -5.65
CA ILE A 18 0.00 0.02 -7.12
C ILE A 18 -0.98 1.03 -7.68
N ILE A 19 -2.21 1.05 -7.16
CA ILE A 19 -3.26 1.96 -7.65
C ILE A 19 -2.83 3.41 -7.45
N THR A 20 -2.22 3.74 -6.31
CA THR A 20 -1.70 5.09 -6.05
C THR A 20 -0.63 5.48 -7.07
N ALA A 21 0.36 4.62 -7.30
CA ALA A 21 1.41 4.88 -8.29
C ALA A 21 0.86 5.00 -9.72
N LEU A 22 -0.03 4.09 -10.13
CA LEU A 22 -0.68 4.14 -11.44
C LEU A 22 -1.52 5.40 -11.61
N THR A 23 -2.23 5.84 -10.57
CA THR A 23 -3.04 7.06 -10.62
C THR A 23 -2.17 8.29 -10.89
N MET A 24 -1.00 8.38 -10.26
CA MET A 24 -0.06 9.47 -10.50
C MET A 24 0.50 9.45 -11.92
N ILE A 25 0.95 8.27 -12.39
CA ILE A 25 1.46 8.10 -13.76
C ILE A 25 0.37 8.47 -14.77
N LEU A 26 -0.86 8.04 -14.56
CA LEU A 26 -1.97 8.37 -15.45
C LEU A 26 -2.27 9.87 -15.42
N ALA A 27 -2.29 10.50 -14.25
CA ALA A 27 -2.50 11.94 -14.13
C ALA A 27 -1.50 12.75 -14.97
N ASP A 28 -0.21 12.43 -14.87
CA ASP A 28 0.83 13.06 -15.68
C ASP A 28 0.61 12.84 -17.19
N ASN A 29 0.21 11.64 -17.61
CA ASN A 29 -0.08 11.32 -19.02
C ASN A 29 -1.33 12.03 -19.56
N PHE A 30 -2.30 12.35 -18.70
CA PHE A 30 -3.48 13.14 -19.07
C PHE A 30 -3.22 14.66 -19.03
N GLY A 31 -2.00 15.10 -18.70
CA GLY A 31 -1.64 16.51 -18.57
C GLY A 31 -2.28 17.18 -17.36
N LEU A 32 -2.65 16.41 -16.32
CA LEU A 32 -3.13 16.96 -15.06
C LEU A 32 -1.92 17.39 -14.25
N GLU A 33 -1.65 18.69 -14.20
CA GLU A 33 -0.69 19.27 -13.27
C GLU A 33 -1.26 19.18 -11.85
N ILE A 34 -0.86 18.14 -11.11
CA ILE A 34 -1.23 18.00 -9.70
C ILE A 34 -0.21 18.75 -8.85
N ASP A 35 -0.71 19.68 -8.03
CA ASP A 35 0.09 20.40 -7.06
C ASP A 35 0.87 19.41 -6.15
N PRO A 36 2.19 19.59 -5.96
CA PRO A 36 2.99 18.78 -5.05
C PRO A 36 2.38 18.62 -3.65
N GLU A 37 1.69 19.64 -3.14
CA GLU A 37 1.02 19.59 -1.84
C GLU A 37 -0.15 18.59 -1.84
N VAL A 38 -0.88 18.50 -2.95
CA VAL A 38 -1.95 17.52 -3.16
C VAL A 38 -1.36 16.11 -3.30
N ILE A 39 -0.24 15.95 -4.01
CA ILE A 39 0.48 14.68 -4.12
C ILE A 39 0.85 14.17 -2.72
N VAL A 40 1.46 15.03 -1.90
CA VAL A 40 1.85 14.69 -0.52
C VAL A 40 0.63 14.35 0.34
N ALA A 41 -0.47 15.10 0.21
CA ALA A 41 -1.71 14.85 0.93
C ALA A 41 -2.33 13.47 0.60
N ILE A 42 -2.07 12.93 -0.60
CA ILE A 42 -2.51 11.59 -1.01
C ILE A 42 -1.50 10.52 -0.56
N ILE A 43 -0.19 10.75 -0.76
CA ILE A 43 0.85 9.74 -0.47
C ILE A 43 0.96 9.48 1.03
N LEU A 44 0.91 10.51 1.87
CA LEU A 44 1.15 10.36 3.31
C LEU A 44 0.16 9.39 3.98
N PRO A 45 -1.17 9.50 3.78
CA PRO A 45 -2.12 8.53 4.31
C PRO A 45 -1.90 7.11 3.77
N VAL A 46 -1.55 6.97 2.49
CA VAL A 46 -1.27 5.67 1.88
C VAL A 46 -0.07 4.99 2.53
N VAL A 47 1.03 5.74 2.71
CA VAL A 47 2.23 5.24 3.37
C VAL A 47 1.94 4.89 4.83
N ALA A 48 1.23 5.75 5.55
CA ALA A 48 0.84 5.50 6.94
C ALA A 48 0.01 4.21 7.08
N TYR A 49 -0.95 3.99 6.19
CA TYR A 49 -1.74 2.76 6.16
C TYR A 49 -0.87 1.52 5.92
N ILE A 50 0.01 1.56 4.92
CA ILE A 50 0.88 0.42 4.58
C ILE A 50 1.80 0.08 5.77
N LEU A 51 2.41 1.08 6.40
CA LEU A 51 3.30 0.88 7.54
C LEU A 51 2.54 0.36 8.76
N GLY A 52 1.35 0.92 9.03
CA GLY A 52 0.49 0.48 10.13
C GLY A 52 0.08 -0.99 10.01
N GLU A 53 -0.44 -1.38 8.84
CA GLU A 53 -0.78 -2.79 8.57
C GLU A 53 0.43 -3.71 8.65
N SER A 54 1.58 -3.28 8.12
CA SER A 54 2.82 -4.06 8.19
C SER A 54 3.31 -4.28 9.62
N TYR A 55 3.13 -3.28 10.50
CA TYR A 55 3.45 -3.40 11.93
C TYR A 55 2.53 -4.38 12.65
N ILE A 56 1.22 -4.32 12.38
CA ILE A 56 0.24 -5.25 12.95
C ILE A 56 0.53 -6.68 12.47
N ASP A 57 0.81 -6.87 11.18
CA ASP A 57 1.17 -8.17 10.63
C ASP A 57 2.42 -8.76 11.30
N ALA A 58 3.47 -7.95 11.49
CA ALA A 58 4.69 -8.39 12.16
C ALA A 58 4.42 -8.85 13.60
N LYS A 59 3.58 -8.11 14.35
CA LYS A 59 3.17 -8.49 15.70
C LYS A 59 2.30 -9.74 15.75
N ALA A 60 1.46 -9.96 14.74
CA ALA A 60 0.60 -11.14 14.67
C ALA A 60 1.42 -12.42 14.52
N VAL A 61 2.54 -12.37 13.79
CA VAL A 61 3.48 -13.50 13.65
C VAL A 61 4.19 -13.79 14.97
N ASP A 62 4.71 -12.77 15.66
CA ASP A 62 5.41 -12.92 16.96
C ASP A 62 4.52 -13.57 18.03
N LYS A 63 3.20 -13.28 18.01
CA LYS A 63 2.23 -13.89 18.95
C LYS A 63 1.97 -15.39 18.68
N ILE A 64 2.24 -15.89 17.48
CA ILE A 64 2.03 -17.31 17.13
C ILE A 64 3.24 -18.17 17.56
N GLU A 65 4.44 -17.59 17.63
CA GLU A 65 5.66 -18.29 18.04
C GLU A 65 5.87 -18.39 19.57
N LYS A 66 5.15 -17.60 20.36
CA LYS A 66 5.18 -17.63 21.84
C LYS A 66 4.07 -18.49 22.45
#